data_AF-A0AAW9SQL6-F1
#
_entry.id   AF-A0AAW9SQL6-F1
#
_cell.length_a   1.000
_cell.length_b   1.000
_cell.length_c   1.000
_cell.angle_alpha   90.00
_cell.angle_beta   90.00
_cell.angle_gamma   90.00
#
_symmetry.space_group_name_H-M   'P 1'
#
loop_
_entity.id
_entity.type
_entity.pdbx_description
1 polymer ?
#
loop_
_entity_poly.entity_id
_entity_poly.type
_entity_poly.pdbx_seq_one_letter_code
_entity_poly.pdbx_strand_id
1 'polypeptide(L)'
;MVAFITEKPQIARGDLIRLRNPLTGEYLHLSGEGATRTTRWSWCGTRGRAKTLEQRTRARRQPWPWHAEPQHQQDTSRPQEMYP
;
A
#
# COMPACT_ATOMS: atom_id res chain seq x y z
N MET A 1 -4.13 -38.02 11.25
CA MET A 1 -4.94 -36.80 10.99
C MET A 1 -4.11 -35.61 11.46
N VAL A 2 -3.61 -34.77 10.55
CA VAL A 2 -2.91 -33.53 10.91
C VAL A 2 -3.81 -32.36 10.50
N ALA A 3 -4.23 -31.58 11.49
CA ALA A 3 -5.01 -30.37 11.26
C ALA A 3 -4.04 -29.25 10.87
N PHE A 4 -4.09 -28.81 9.61
CA PHE A 4 -3.39 -27.61 9.18
C PHE A 4 -4.15 -26.39 9.71
N ILE A 5 -3.65 -25.82 10.80
CA ILE A 5 -4.12 -24.53 11.27
C ILE A 5 -3.65 -23.51 10.23
N THR A 6 -4.56 -23.08 9.36
CA THR A 6 -4.29 -22.00 8.39
C THR A 6 -4.22 -20.69 9.18
N GLU A 7 -3.08 -20.44 9.81
CA GLU A 7 -2.76 -19.14 10.39
C GLU A 7 -2.68 -18.15 9.22
N LYS A 8 -3.72 -17.35 9.03
CA LYS A 8 -3.66 -16.20 8.12
C LYS A 8 -2.51 -15.33 8.61
N PRO A 9 -1.46 -15.08 7.79
CA PRO A 9 -0.33 -14.29 8.24
C PRO A 9 -0.85 -12.92 8.68
N GLN A 10 -0.75 -12.65 9.98
CA GLN A 10 -1.06 -11.35 10.54
C GLN A 10 0.05 -10.42 10.05
N ILE A 11 -0.17 -9.75 8.91
CA ILE A 11 0.78 -8.78 8.37
C ILE A 11 0.92 -7.68 9.43
N ALA A 12 2.07 -7.62 10.09
CA ALA A 12 2.37 -6.56 11.03
C ALA A 12 2.24 -5.22 10.31
N ARG A 13 1.63 -4.22 10.96
CA ARG A 13 1.39 -2.90 10.34
C ARG A 13 2.68 -2.23 9.85
N GLY A 14 3.84 -2.58 10.42
CA GLY A 14 5.16 -2.10 9.99
C GLY A 14 5.66 -2.67 8.65
N ASP A 15 5.04 -3.74 8.14
CA ASP A 15 5.38 -4.36 6.85
C ASP A 15 4.50 -3.87 5.69
N LEU A 16 3.54 -2.99 5.98
CA LEU A 16 2.67 -2.40 4.98
C LEU A 16 3.37 -1.25 4.25
N ILE A 17 3.28 -1.30 2.94
CA ILE A 17 3.76 -0.27 2.02
C ILE A 17 2.59 0.32 1.25
N ARG A 18 2.80 1.54 0.76
CA ARG A 18 1.99 2.17 -0.26
C ARG A 18 2.80 2.32 -1.54
N LEU A 19 2.10 2.42 -2.65
CA LEU A 19 2.69 2.59 -3.96
C LEU A 19 2.47 4.03 -4.40
N ARG A 20 3.54 4.80 -4.56
CA ARG A 20 3.51 6.21 -4.95
C ARG A 20 4.27 6.45 -6.24
N ASN A 21 3.73 7.25 -7.13
CA ASN A 21 4.44 7.72 -8.32
C ASN A 21 5.34 8.89 -7.93
N PRO A 22 6.68 8.79 -8.05
CA PRO A 22 7.59 9.88 -7.66
C PRO A 22 7.49 11.09 -8.60
N LEU A 23 6.98 10.91 -9.83
CA LEU A 23 6.84 12.00 -10.80
C LEU A 23 5.60 12.86 -10.53
N THR A 24 4.46 12.22 -10.22
CA THR A 24 3.19 12.94 -9.99
C THR A 24 2.86 13.13 -8.51
N GLY A 25 3.55 12.41 -7.63
CA GLY A 25 3.26 12.38 -6.19
C GLY A 25 2.01 11.58 -5.82
N GLU A 26 1.30 11.00 -6.79
CA GLU A 26 0.03 10.29 -6.59
C GLU A 26 0.24 8.85 -6.12
N TYR A 27 -0.75 8.29 -5.43
CA TYR A 27 -0.74 6.91 -4.98
C TYR A 27 -1.45 5.99 -5.96
N LEU A 28 -1.07 4.72 -6.01
CA LEU A 28 -1.84 3.70 -6.72
C LEU A 28 -3.21 3.57 -6.06
N HIS A 29 -4.28 3.58 -6.86
CA HIS A 29 -5.63 3.36 -6.35
C HIS A 29 -5.81 1.91 -5.85
N LEU A 30 -6.65 1.71 -4.82
CA LEU A 30 -6.85 0.40 -4.18
C LEU A 30 -7.35 -0.70 -5.14
N SER A 31 -7.95 -0.35 -6.28
CA SER A 31 -8.32 -1.30 -7.34
C SER A 31 -7.11 -1.94 -8.02
N GLY A 32 -5.91 -1.40 -7.82
CA GLY A 32 -4.69 -1.83 -8.50
C GLY A 32 -4.52 -1.21 -9.90
N GLU A 33 -5.44 -0.34 -10.32
CA GLU A 33 -5.41 0.37 -11.59
C GLU A 33 -5.79 1.84 -11.36
N GLY A 34 -5.04 2.76 -11.97
CA GLY A 34 -5.25 4.20 -11.83
C GLY A 34 -4.53 4.83 -10.63
N ALA A 35 -4.54 6.16 -10.61
CA ALA A 35 -3.91 6.99 -9.58
C ALA A 35 -4.96 7.62 -8.66
N THR A 36 -4.60 7.85 -7.41
CA THR A 36 -5.39 8.63 -6.45
C THR A 36 -4.48 9.57 -5.68
N ARG A 37 -4.99 10.77 -5.39
CA ARG A 37 -4.30 11.77 -4.57
C ARG A 37 -4.52 11.55 -3.08
N THR A 38 -5.44 10.66 -2.71
CA THR A 38 -5.85 10.48 -1.31
C THR A 38 -5.34 9.15 -0.76
N THR A 39 -4.83 9.21 0.46
CA THR A 39 -4.39 8.04 1.24
C THR A 39 -5.55 7.12 1.63
N ARG A 40 -6.79 7.63 1.65
CA ARG A 40 -8.01 6.85 1.94
C ARG A 40 -8.30 5.79 0.90
N TRP A 41 -8.03 6.11 -0.37
CA TRP A 41 -8.31 5.22 -1.50
C TRP A 41 -7.02 4.63 -2.10
N SER A 42 -5.88 4.83 -1.44
CA SER A 42 -4.60 4.31 -1.89
C SER A 42 -4.45 2.83 -1.57
N TRP A 43 -3.84 2.08 -2.49
CA TRP A 43 -3.46 0.71 -2.29
C TRP A 43 -2.47 0.59 -1.12
N CYS A 44 -2.71 -0.42 -0.28
CA CYS A 44 -1.87 -0.75 0.87
C CYS A 44 -1.70 -2.27 0.95
N GLY A 45 -0.46 -2.73 1.09
CA GLY A 45 -0.16 -4.14 1.17
C GLY A 45 1.31 -4.40 1.42
N THR A 46 1.73 -5.67 1.37
CA THR A 46 3.13 -6.04 1.56
C THR A 46 3.95 -5.82 0.28
N ARG A 47 5.27 -5.73 0.42
CA ARG A 47 6.22 -5.72 -0.71
C ARG A 47 6.00 -6.89 -1.68
N GLY A 48 5.70 -8.08 -1.14
CA GLY A 48 5.40 -9.27 -1.95
C GLY A 48 4.19 -9.07 -2.86
N ARG A 49 3.07 -8.53 -2.32
CA ARG A 49 1.87 -8.25 -3.11
C ARG A 49 2.10 -7.14 -4.14
N ALA A 50 2.89 -6.13 -3.80
CA ALA A 50 3.27 -5.08 -4.76
C ALA A 50 4.07 -5.65 -5.94
N LYS A 51 5.02 -6.57 -5.68
CA LYS A 51 5.77 -7.25 -6.75
C LYS A 51 4.85 -8.09 -7.65
N THR A 52 3.85 -8.76 -7.09
CA THR A 52 2.85 -9.48 -7.89
C THR A 52 2.03 -8.53 -8.77
N LEU A 53 1.64 -7.36 -8.26
CA LEU A 53 0.95 -6.35 -9.06
C LEU A 53 1.85 -5.81 -10.18
N GLU A 54 3.11 -5.52 -9.87
CA GLU A 54 4.11 -5.09 -10.85
C GLU A 54 4.25 -6.11 -11.98
N GLN A 55 4.42 -7.39 -11.64
CA GLN A 55 4.51 -8.46 -12.63
C GLN A 55 3.25 -8.52 -13.50
N ARG A 56 2.07 -8.39 -12.91
CA ARG A 56 0.79 -8.42 -13.64
C ARG A 56 0.65 -7.23 -14.60
N THR A 57 1.00 -6.02 -14.16
CA THR A 57 0.94 -4.81 -14.98
C THR A 57 1.96 -4.84 -16.11
N ARG A 58 3.19 -5.31 -15.83
CA ARG A 58 4.21 -5.54 -16.85
C ARG A 58 3.79 -6.61 -17.86
N ALA A 59 3.14 -7.69 -17.43
CA ALA A 59 2.59 -8.70 -18.33
C ALA A 59 1.52 -8.14 -19.28
N ARG A 60 0.78 -7.11 -18.84
CA ARG A 60 -0.15 -6.32 -19.67
C ARG A 60 0.54 -5.26 -20.54
N ARG A 61 1.88 -5.22 -20.58
CA ARG A 61 2.70 -4.21 -21.26
C ARG A 61 2.39 -2.78 -20.83
N GLN A 62 1.88 -2.60 -19.62
CA GLN A 62 1.62 -1.29 -19.04
C GLN A 62 2.85 -0.82 -18.24
N PRO A 63 3.14 0.49 -18.23
CA PRO A 63 4.22 1.04 -17.42
C PRO A 63 3.94 0.85 -15.93
N TRP A 64 5.00 0.67 -15.15
CA TRP A 64 4.94 0.59 -13.69
C TRP A 64 5.72 1.75 -13.06
N PRO A 65 5.11 2.95 -12.95
CA PRO A 65 5.78 4.13 -12.39
C PRO A 65 5.74 4.16 -10.85
N TRP A 66 5.38 3.07 -10.19
CA TRP A 66 5.08 3.05 -8.76
C TRP A 66 6.28 2.65 -7.92
N HIS A 67 6.60 3.46 -6.93
CA HIS A 67 7.63 3.22 -5.93
C HIS A 67 7.01 2.80 -4.60
N ALA A 68 7.61 1.80 -3.94
CA ALA A 68 7.15 1.33 -2.65
C ALA A 68 7.64 2.26 -1.53
N GLU A 69 6.72 2.95 -0.89
CA GLU A 69 6.99 3.74 0.31
C GLU A 69 6.49 2.99 1.55
N PRO A 70 7.31 2.81 2.59
CA PRO A 70 6.83 2.32 3.88
C PRO A 70 5.67 3.19 4.35
N GLN A 71 4.63 2.58 4.91
CA GLN A 71 3.63 3.33 5.65
C GLN A 71 4.28 3.78 6.96
N HIS A 72 5.08 4.85 6.91
CA HIS A 72 5.59 5.48 8.10
C HIS A 72 4.36 5.96 8.88
N GLN A 73 4.25 5.55 10.14
CA GLN A 73 3.17 5.90 11.05
C GLN A 73 3.27 7.39 11.38
N GLN A 74 2.95 8.26 10.42
CA GLN A 74 2.72 9.69 10.64
C GLN A 74 1.21 9.90 10.78
N ASP A 75 0.65 9.32 11.85
CA ASP A 75 -0.66 9.65 12.37
C ASP A 75 -0.52 9.82 13.89
N THR A 76 0.27 10.83 14.28
CA THR A 76 0.25 11.36 15.65
C THR A 76 0.09 12.88 15.69
N SER A 77 0.06 13.56 14.55
CA SER A 77 -0.37 14.96 14.49
C SER A 77 -1.89 15.04 14.38
N ARG A 78 -2.60 14.52 15.38
CA ARG A 78 -3.80 15.24 15.81
C ARG A 78 -3.25 16.56 16.36
N PRO A 79 -3.63 17.75 15.86
CA PRO A 79 -3.54 18.91 16.71
C PRO A 79 -4.30 18.54 17.97
N GLN A 80 -3.66 18.64 19.14
CA GLN A 80 -4.39 18.65 20.39
C GLN A 80 -5.37 19.81 20.24
N GLU A 81 -6.64 19.52 19.95
CA GLU A 81 -7.73 20.42 20.28
C GLU A 81 -7.69 20.51 21.81
N MET A 82 -6.85 21.43 22.25
CA MET A 82 -6.89 22.12 23.51
C MET A 82 -8.26 22.79 23.56
N TYR A 83 -9.24 22.06 24.10
CA TYR A 83 -10.49 22.69 24.51
C TYR A 83 -10.21 23.45 25.83
N PRO A 84 -10.51 24.75 25.88
CA PRO A 84 -10.48 25.53 27.12
C PRO A 84 -11.55 25.06 28.13
#